data_AF-A0A315CNK3-F1
#
_entry.id   AF-A0A315CNK3-F1
#
_cell.length_a   1.000
_cell.length_b   1.000
_cell.length_c   1.000
_cell.angle_alpha   90.00
_cell.angle_beta   90.00
_cell.angle_gamma   90.00
#
_symmetry.space_group_name_H-M   'P 1'
#
loop_
_entity.id
_entity.type
_entity.pdbx_description
1 polymer ?
#
loop_
_entity_poly.entity_id
_entity_poly.type
_entity_poly.pdbx_seq_one_letter_code
_entity_poly.pdbx_strand_id
1 'polypeptide(L)'
;MATFFLAPYPTFGTAKNRKSEAFQKRSPYFWWWEYLRRNQDYLDCCANGGSGRLAELYKDFGDVRDKEFRVWWQEDRRGSRLFGERQLDVKFHEIDSAADWNAGWTKDKVMVVAFPLTVGKRRLMGDIRKLLDKRHTGKQGRPALAKVESTAKYKLSRNYTTANLETALNVYDIWVANSAKPKTEQTKQWEIGVELKLNKLAIKDAYSGLKQDRAVSRNLLGALVKRYLTQAQKTIKSLEEGVFPVIK
;
A
#
# COMPACT_ATOMS: atom_id res chain seq x y z
N MET A 1 -19.38 -10.62 5.92
CA MET A 1 -18.22 -11.43 5.51
C MET A 1 -16.99 -10.92 6.23
N ALA A 2 -16.15 -11.81 6.77
CA ALA A 2 -14.88 -11.42 7.38
C ALA A 2 -13.93 -10.98 6.26
N THR A 3 -13.58 -9.70 6.23
CA THR A 3 -12.68 -9.14 5.22
C THR A 3 -11.25 -9.29 5.69
N PHE A 4 -10.39 -9.95 4.91
CA PHE A 4 -8.95 -9.95 5.15
C PHE A 4 -8.26 -8.94 4.24
N PHE A 5 -7.02 -8.58 4.58
CA PHE A 5 -6.20 -7.61 3.84
C PHE A 5 -4.86 -8.26 3.47
N LEU A 6 -4.34 -7.99 2.27
CA LEU A 6 -3.02 -8.46 1.84
C LEU A 6 -1.86 -7.72 2.51
N ALA A 7 -2.14 -6.59 3.16
CA ALA A 7 -1.19 -5.76 3.87
C ALA A 7 -1.65 -5.46 5.30
N PRO A 8 -0.73 -5.02 6.20
CA PRO A 8 -1.10 -4.53 7.52
C PRO A 8 -2.21 -3.46 7.42
N TYR A 9 -3.34 -3.71 8.04
CA TYR A 9 -4.46 -2.75 8.10
C TYR A 9 -4.31 -1.86 9.34
N PRO A 10 -4.90 -0.65 9.34
CA PRO A 10 -4.73 0.30 10.44
C PRO A 10 -5.43 -0.20 11.70
N THR A 11 -4.80 0.03 12.86
CA THR A 11 -5.41 -0.29 14.16
C THR A 11 -5.61 0.96 14.99
N PHE A 12 -6.80 1.15 15.54
CA PHE A 12 -7.22 2.39 16.20
C PHE A 12 -7.33 2.30 17.73
N GLY A 13 -7.25 1.09 18.29
CA GLY A 13 -7.56 0.85 19.71
C GLY A 13 -9.05 0.95 20.01
N THR A 14 -9.40 1.03 21.29
CA THR A 14 -10.79 1.18 21.76
C THR A 14 -11.10 2.65 22.02
N ALA A 15 -12.36 2.97 22.31
CA ALA A 15 -12.75 4.32 22.71
C ALA A 15 -11.97 4.81 23.95
N LYS A 16 -11.74 3.92 24.91
CA LYS A 16 -11.03 4.23 26.17
C LYS A 16 -9.50 4.15 26.04
N ASN A 17 -8.98 3.30 25.14
CA ASN A 17 -7.55 3.11 24.92
C ASN A 17 -7.23 3.31 23.43
N ARG A 18 -7.20 4.59 23.02
CA ARG A 18 -6.90 4.98 21.65
C ARG A 18 -5.43 4.72 21.34
N LYS A 19 -5.17 4.16 20.15
CA LYS A 19 -3.80 4.04 19.64
C LYS A 19 -3.39 5.33 18.95
N SER A 20 -2.11 5.68 19.07
CA SER A 20 -1.53 6.82 18.38
C SER A 20 -1.54 6.63 16.85
N GLU A 21 -1.42 7.74 16.12
CA GLU A 21 -1.33 7.76 14.65
C GLU A 21 -0.19 6.90 14.11
N ALA A 22 0.88 6.71 14.89
CA ALA A 22 2.00 5.83 14.53
C ALA A 22 1.55 4.38 14.21
N PHE A 23 0.45 3.90 14.79
CA PHE A 23 -0.12 2.59 14.44
C PHE A 23 -0.92 2.62 13.13
N GLN A 24 -1.45 3.77 12.74
CA GLN A 24 -2.16 3.98 11.48
C GLN A 24 -1.15 4.06 10.32
N LYS A 25 -0.05 4.80 10.51
CA LYS A 25 1.10 4.93 9.58
C LYS A 25 1.78 3.60 9.21
N ARG A 26 1.59 2.54 10.00
CA ARG A 26 2.08 1.18 9.66
C ARG A 26 1.31 0.54 8.51
N SER A 27 0.13 1.07 8.18
CA SER A 27 -0.68 0.58 7.08
C SER A 27 -0.38 1.34 5.79
N PRO A 28 -0.20 0.68 4.63
CA PRO A 28 -0.11 1.37 3.34
C PRO A 28 -1.38 2.14 3.00
N TYR A 29 -2.53 1.71 3.54
CA TYR A 29 -3.80 2.34 3.22
C TYR A 29 -3.95 3.72 3.88
N PHE A 30 -3.25 3.96 5.01
CA PHE A 30 -3.08 5.30 5.55
C PHE A 30 -2.34 6.19 4.57
N TRP A 31 -1.27 5.68 3.97
CA TRP A 31 -0.48 6.43 2.98
C TRP A 31 -1.25 6.64 1.68
N TRP A 32 -2.09 5.69 1.25
CA TRP A 32 -2.98 5.91 0.12
C TRP A 32 -3.84 7.17 0.34
N TRP A 33 -4.46 7.26 1.51
CA TRP A 33 -5.30 8.39 1.90
C TRP A 33 -4.49 9.68 2.04
N GLU A 34 -3.35 9.66 2.73
CA GLU A 34 -2.50 10.85 2.90
C GLU A 34 -1.96 11.40 1.57
N TYR A 35 -1.54 10.54 0.65
CA TYR A 35 -1.09 10.97 -0.68
C TYR A 35 -2.22 11.56 -1.51
N LEU A 36 -3.45 11.04 -1.38
CA LEU A 36 -4.61 11.58 -2.08
C LEU A 36 -4.92 13.01 -1.62
N ARG A 37 -4.65 13.35 -0.36
CA ARG A 37 -4.73 14.72 0.18
C ARG A 37 -3.68 15.68 -0.40
N ARG A 38 -2.68 15.19 -1.12
CA ARG A 38 -1.68 15.99 -1.86
C ARG A 38 -1.95 16.01 -3.37
N ASN A 39 -3.00 15.36 -3.83
CA ASN A 39 -3.39 15.39 -5.24
C ASN A 39 -4.31 16.59 -5.49
N GLN A 40 -3.77 17.67 -6.08
CA GLN A 40 -4.54 18.89 -6.35
C GLN A 40 -5.78 18.64 -7.20
N ASP A 41 -5.68 17.78 -8.22
CA ASP A 41 -6.80 17.43 -9.08
C ASP A 41 -7.96 16.78 -8.30
N TYR A 42 -7.60 15.94 -7.31
CA TYR A 42 -8.58 15.31 -6.42
C TYR A 42 -9.16 16.32 -5.42
N LEU A 43 -8.34 17.24 -4.90
CA LEU A 43 -8.82 18.31 -4.01
C LEU A 43 -9.80 19.25 -4.74
N ASP A 44 -9.54 19.57 -6.00
CA ASP A 44 -10.44 20.37 -6.83
C ASP A 44 -11.75 19.61 -7.10
N CYS A 45 -11.66 18.29 -7.33
CA CYS A 45 -12.85 17.43 -7.42
C CYS A 45 -13.66 17.43 -6.11
N CYS A 46 -13.00 17.38 -4.95
CA CYS A 46 -13.65 17.49 -3.64
C CYS A 46 -14.33 18.85 -3.46
N ALA A 47 -13.68 19.94 -3.84
CA ALA A 47 -14.24 21.29 -3.77
C ALA A 47 -15.49 21.45 -4.65
N ASN A 48 -15.53 20.77 -5.80
CA ASN A 48 -16.67 20.77 -6.72
C ASN A 48 -17.70 19.67 -6.42
N GLY A 49 -17.77 19.19 -5.17
CA GLY A 49 -18.76 18.21 -4.71
C GLY A 49 -18.66 16.84 -5.39
N GLY A 50 -17.48 16.48 -5.91
CA GLY A 50 -17.26 15.20 -6.58
C GLY A 50 -17.56 15.19 -8.07
N SER A 51 -17.65 16.35 -8.71
CA SER A 51 -17.82 16.45 -10.16
C SER A 51 -16.48 16.49 -10.90
N GLY A 52 -16.49 16.18 -12.21
CA GLY A 52 -15.31 16.18 -13.08
C GLY A 52 -14.68 14.80 -13.30
N ARG A 53 -13.45 14.76 -13.80
CA ARG A 53 -12.82 13.51 -14.27
C ARG A 53 -12.60 12.47 -13.15
N LEU A 54 -12.46 12.93 -11.90
CA LEU A 54 -12.18 12.06 -10.75
C LEU A 54 -13.46 11.71 -9.97
N ALA A 55 -14.65 11.96 -10.53
CA ALA A 55 -15.93 11.70 -9.89
C ALA A 55 -16.09 10.24 -9.42
N GLU A 56 -15.63 9.26 -10.22
CA GLU A 56 -15.68 7.85 -9.82
C GLU A 56 -14.78 7.55 -8.61
N LEU A 57 -13.57 8.11 -8.59
CA LEU A 57 -12.68 8.00 -7.43
C LEU A 57 -13.29 8.68 -6.21
N TYR A 58 -13.93 9.84 -6.40
CA TYR A 58 -14.62 10.57 -5.34
C TYR A 58 -15.83 9.80 -4.79
N LYS A 59 -16.61 9.07 -5.61
CA LYS A 59 -17.69 8.20 -5.12
C LYS A 59 -17.19 7.15 -4.13
N ASP A 60 -15.96 6.69 -4.32
CA ASP A 60 -15.36 5.68 -3.45
C ASP A 60 -14.70 6.28 -2.21
N PHE A 61 -13.84 7.27 -2.41
CA PHE A 61 -13.00 7.86 -1.37
C PHE A 61 -13.71 8.99 -0.63
N GLY A 62 -14.62 9.72 -1.27
CA GLY A 62 -15.27 10.90 -0.72
C GLY A 62 -14.28 12.03 -0.42
N ASP A 63 -14.74 13.04 0.32
CA ASP A 63 -13.87 14.14 0.74
C ASP A 63 -12.83 13.67 1.78
N VAL A 64 -11.56 13.93 1.47
CA VAL A 64 -10.39 13.55 2.29
C VAL A 64 -9.80 14.72 3.08
N ARG A 65 -10.32 15.94 2.91
CA ARG A 65 -9.72 17.16 3.48
C ARG A 65 -9.95 17.28 4.99
N ASP A 66 -11.17 17.00 5.42
CA ASP A 66 -11.67 17.42 6.76
C ASP A 66 -11.85 16.27 7.76
N LYS A 67 -11.55 15.03 7.36
CA LYS A 67 -11.75 13.85 8.21
C LYS A 67 -10.43 13.30 8.70
N GLU A 68 -10.38 12.93 9.98
CA GLU A 68 -9.33 12.05 10.50
C GLU A 68 -9.34 10.71 9.75
N PHE A 69 -8.16 10.14 9.47
CA PHE A 69 -8.06 8.88 8.71
C PHE A 69 -8.93 7.78 9.29
N ARG A 70 -9.02 7.67 10.62
CA ARG A 70 -9.89 6.70 11.28
C ARG A 70 -11.35 6.86 10.88
N VAL A 71 -11.86 8.09 10.93
CA VAL A 71 -13.26 8.39 10.62
C VAL A 71 -13.50 8.06 9.15
N TRP A 72 -12.60 8.50 8.29
CA TRP A 72 -12.60 8.17 6.87
C TRP A 72 -12.58 6.65 6.61
N TRP A 73 -11.75 5.89 7.31
CA TRP A 73 -11.61 4.45 7.14
C TRP A 73 -12.85 3.66 7.58
N GLN A 74 -13.50 4.10 8.66
CA GLN A 74 -14.63 3.38 9.28
C GLN A 74 -15.99 3.75 8.69
N GLU A 75 -16.12 4.94 8.09
CA GLU A 75 -17.36 5.41 7.46
C GLU A 75 -17.85 4.41 6.42
N ASP A 76 -19.09 3.93 6.58
CA ASP A 76 -19.72 2.90 5.74
C ASP A 76 -18.79 1.70 5.42
N ARG A 77 -17.95 1.32 6.40
CA ARG A 77 -16.96 0.24 6.24
C ARG A 77 -16.03 0.45 5.02
N ARG A 78 -15.76 1.71 4.66
CA ARG A 78 -15.00 2.13 3.47
C ARG A 78 -13.69 1.37 3.33
N GLY A 79 -12.91 1.27 4.40
CA GLY A 79 -11.64 0.54 4.38
C GLY A 79 -11.78 -0.91 3.89
N SER A 80 -12.76 -1.66 4.42
CA SER A 80 -13.03 -3.03 3.95
C SER A 80 -13.66 -3.09 2.56
N ARG A 81 -14.49 -2.11 2.18
CA ARG A 81 -15.13 -2.07 0.85
C ARG A 81 -14.10 -1.81 -0.26
N LEU A 82 -13.13 -0.93 0.00
CA LEU A 82 -12.14 -0.50 -1.00
C LEU A 82 -10.93 -1.42 -1.06
N PHE A 83 -10.37 -1.80 0.09
CA PHE A 83 -9.08 -2.49 0.17
C PHE A 83 -9.17 -3.93 0.64
N GLY A 84 -10.37 -4.36 1.00
CA GLY A 84 -10.63 -5.69 1.50
C GLY A 84 -10.63 -6.74 0.39
N GLU A 85 -10.04 -7.89 0.70
CA GLU A 85 -10.12 -9.05 -0.17
C GLU A 85 -11.42 -9.82 0.09
N ARG A 86 -12.01 -10.32 -1.00
CA ARG A 86 -13.10 -11.28 -0.94
C ARG A 86 -12.49 -12.64 -0.59
N GLN A 87 -12.92 -13.20 0.53
CA GLN A 87 -12.57 -14.57 0.87
C GLN A 87 -13.17 -15.50 -0.19
N LEU A 88 -12.35 -16.41 -0.73
CA LEU A 88 -12.90 -17.55 -1.45
C LEU A 88 -13.73 -18.34 -0.43
N ASP A 89 -15.04 -18.43 -0.64
CA ASP A 89 -16.00 -19.14 0.23
C ASP A 89 -15.83 -20.67 0.18
N VAL A 90 -14.63 -21.18 -0.10
CA VAL A 90 -14.33 -22.61 -0.16
C VAL A 90 -13.54 -22.99 1.08
N LYS A 91 -14.24 -23.55 2.05
CA LYS A 91 -13.61 -24.17 3.23
C LYS A 91 -13.23 -25.61 2.91
N PHE A 92 -12.25 -26.16 3.63
CA PHE A 92 -12.00 -27.60 3.59
C PHE A 92 -13.19 -28.32 4.22
N HIS A 93 -13.90 -29.11 3.42
CA HIS A 93 -15.06 -29.91 3.82
C HIS A 93 -15.18 -31.12 2.89
N GLU A 94 -15.93 -32.12 3.34
CA GLU A 94 -16.36 -33.23 2.49
C GLU A 94 -17.49 -32.76 1.57
N ILE A 95 -17.44 -33.16 0.30
CA ILE A 95 -18.54 -33.01 -0.64
C ILE A 95 -19.39 -34.28 -0.47
N ASP A 96 -20.47 -34.16 0.29
CA ASP A 96 -21.34 -35.29 0.65
C ASP A 96 -22.42 -35.51 -0.41
N SER A 97 -22.82 -34.44 -1.11
CA SER A 97 -23.83 -34.50 -2.16
C SER A 97 -23.52 -33.61 -3.36
N ALA A 98 -24.25 -33.81 -4.45
CA ALA A 98 -24.19 -32.93 -5.61
C ALA A 98 -24.56 -31.47 -5.30
N ALA A 99 -25.30 -31.21 -4.21
CA ALA A 99 -25.66 -29.86 -3.80
C ALA A 99 -24.47 -29.06 -3.23
N ASP A 100 -23.43 -29.74 -2.75
CA ASP A 100 -22.20 -29.09 -2.26
C ASP A 100 -21.29 -28.63 -3.42
N TRP A 101 -21.58 -29.08 -4.64
CA TRP A 101 -20.84 -28.66 -5.83
C TRP A 101 -21.15 -27.21 -6.19
N ASN A 102 -20.10 -26.43 -6.44
CA ASN A 102 -20.22 -25.06 -6.94
C ASN A 102 -19.64 -24.94 -8.34
N ALA A 103 -20.49 -24.62 -9.32
CA ALA A 103 -20.11 -24.46 -10.72
C ALA A 103 -19.05 -23.36 -10.97
N GLY A 104 -18.87 -22.42 -10.04
CA GLY A 104 -17.83 -21.39 -10.08
C GLY A 104 -16.43 -21.87 -9.67
N TRP A 105 -16.27 -23.13 -9.25
CA TRP A 105 -14.97 -23.70 -8.94
C TRP A 105 -14.14 -23.93 -10.21
N THR A 106 -13.00 -23.24 -10.29
CA THR A 106 -12.04 -23.42 -11.37
C THR A 106 -10.86 -24.26 -10.92
N LYS A 107 -10.17 -24.87 -11.89
CA LYS A 107 -8.96 -25.67 -11.68
C LYS A 107 -7.86 -24.89 -10.95
N ASP A 108 -7.81 -23.57 -11.02
CA ASP A 108 -6.77 -22.79 -10.34
C ASP A 108 -7.14 -22.45 -8.88
N LYS A 109 -8.43 -22.52 -8.53
CA LYS A 109 -8.95 -22.10 -7.22
C LYS A 109 -9.27 -23.27 -6.29
N VAL A 110 -9.79 -24.37 -6.83
CA VAL A 110 -10.24 -25.52 -6.03
C VAL A 110 -9.72 -26.83 -6.64
N MET A 111 -9.29 -27.75 -5.77
CA MET A 111 -8.96 -29.13 -6.14
C MET A 111 -9.94 -30.06 -5.46
N VAL A 112 -10.72 -30.81 -6.25
CA VAL A 112 -11.60 -31.86 -5.76
C VAL A 112 -10.91 -33.19 -5.96
N VAL A 113 -10.85 -34.01 -4.91
CA VAL A 113 -10.10 -35.27 -4.88
C VAL A 113 -11.03 -36.38 -4.38
N ALA A 114 -11.10 -37.49 -5.12
CA ALA A 114 -11.80 -38.68 -4.68
C ALA A 114 -10.85 -39.56 -3.84
N PHE A 115 -11.28 -39.93 -2.63
CA PHE A 115 -10.52 -40.80 -1.73
C PHE A 115 -11.15 -42.20 -1.66
N PRO A 116 -10.50 -43.26 -2.19
CA PRO A 116 -10.98 -44.62 -2.00
C PRO A 116 -10.80 -45.04 -0.54
N LEU A 117 -11.91 -45.31 0.16
CA LEU A 117 -11.91 -45.69 1.58
C LEU A 117 -11.32 -47.09 1.85
N THR A 118 -11.15 -47.89 0.80
CA THR A 118 -10.48 -49.19 0.85
C THR A 118 -8.96 -49.07 1.01
N VAL A 119 -8.39 -47.88 0.83
CA VAL A 119 -6.96 -47.63 0.92
C VAL A 119 -6.58 -47.13 2.32
N GLY A 120 -5.49 -47.67 2.88
CA GLY A 120 -5.00 -47.26 4.19
C GLY A 120 -4.62 -45.77 4.26
N LYS A 121 -4.93 -45.13 5.38
CA LYS A 121 -4.71 -43.68 5.64
C LYS A 121 -3.30 -43.19 5.28
N ARG A 122 -2.26 -43.99 5.58
CA ARG A 122 -0.86 -43.64 5.28
C ARG A 122 -0.62 -43.43 3.77
N ARG A 123 -1.20 -44.29 2.92
CA ARG A 123 -1.06 -44.19 1.46
C ARG A 123 -1.83 -42.98 0.94
N LEU A 124 -3.07 -42.78 1.40
CA LEU A 124 -3.87 -41.59 1.04
C LEU A 124 -3.14 -40.29 1.39
N MET A 125 -2.56 -40.18 2.59
CA MET A 125 -1.77 -38.99 2.98
C MET A 125 -0.51 -38.81 2.13
N GLY A 126 0.07 -39.88 1.59
CA GLY A 126 1.18 -39.80 0.63
C GLY A 126 0.72 -39.24 -0.72
N ASP A 127 -0.43 -39.69 -1.22
CA ASP A 127 -0.97 -39.24 -2.49
C ASP A 127 -1.49 -37.79 -2.42
N ILE A 128 -2.06 -37.37 -1.29
CA ILE A 128 -2.39 -35.96 -1.02
C ILE A 128 -1.15 -35.08 -1.13
N ARG A 129 -0.04 -35.47 -0.48
CA ARG A 129 1.21 -34.70 -0.55
C ARG A 129 1.70 -34.55 -1.99
N LYS A 130 1.74 -35.65 -2.76
CA LYS A 130 2.13 -35.61 -4.18
C LYS A 130 1.25 -34.68 -5.01
N LEU A 131 -0.06 -34.70 -4.77
CA LEU A 131 -1.00 -33.79 -5.45
C LEU A 131 -0.75 -32.33 -5.06
N LEU A 132 -0.55 -32.05 -3.77
CA LEU A 132 -0.23 -30.70 -3.30
C LEU A 132 1.11 -30.21 -3.84
N ASP A 133 2.16 -31.03 -3.84
CA ASP A 133 3.48 -30.67 -4.39
C ASP A 133 3.40 -30.32 -5.88
N LYS A 134 2.53 -31.02 -6.62
CA LYS A 134 2.31 -30.78 -8.06
C LYS A 134 1.45 -29.56 -8.35
N ARG A 135 0.39 -29.33 -7.56
CA ARG A 135 -0.73 -28.44 -7.91
C ARG A 135 -0.79 -27.18 -7.04
N HIS A 136 -0.21 -27.22 -5.84
CA HIS A 136 -0.09 -26.13 -4.90
C HIS A 136 1.40 -25.80 -4.69
N THR A 137 2.03 -25.25 -5.72
CA THR A 137 3.47 -24.91 -5.77
C THR A 137 3.84 -23.67 -4.93
N GLY A 138 3.00 -23.31 -3.96
CA GLY A 138 3.22 -22.17 -3.08
C GLY A 138 4.54 -22.32 -2.32
N LYS A 139 5.44 -21.36 -2.49
CA LYS A 139 6.68 -21.30 -1.70
C LYS A 139 6.38 -20.81 -0.30
N GLN A 140 7.14 -21.28 0.69
CA GLN A 140 7.10 -20.71 2.04
C GLN A 140 7.45 -19.20 2.00
N GLY A 141 6.72 -18.41 2.80
CA GLY A 141 6.87 -16.95 2.88
C GLY A 141 5.71 -16.19 2.24
N ARG A 142 5.64 -14.88 2.49
CA ARG A 142 4.64 -14.02 1.84
C ARG A 142 5.05 -13.76 0.40
N PRO A 143 4.22 -14.10 -0.61
CA PRO A 143 4.51 -13.76 -2.00
C PRO A 143 4.63 -12.23 -2.16
N ALA A 144 5.43 -11.79 -3.13
CA ALA A 144 5.50 -10.38 -3.50
C ALA A 144 4.11 -9.91 -3.95
N LEU A 145 3.66 -8.75 -3.47
CA LEU A 145 2.31 -8.22 -3.73
C LEU A 145 1.98 -8.15 -5.23
N ALA A 146 2.96 -7.84 -6.07
CA ALA A 146 2.80 -7.79 -7.53
C ALA A 146 2.43 -9.14 -8.18
N LYS A 147 2.64 -10.26 -7.46
CA LYS A 147 2.34 -11.62 -7.93
C LYS A 147 1.09 -12.21 -7.26
N VAL A 148 0.46 -11.49 -6.34
CA VAL A 148 -0.72 -11.95 -5.63
C VAL A 148 -1.96 -11.50 -6.38
N GLU A 149 -2.86 -12.43 -6.67
CA GLU A 149 -4.19 -12.07 -7.16
C GLU A 149 -4.95 -11.35 -6.04
N SER A 150 -5.39 -10.13 -6.35
CA SER A 150 -6.16 -9.28 -5.45
C SER A 150 -7.54 -9.05 -6.07
N THR A 151 -8.55 -9.26 -5.23
CA THR A 151 -9.97 -9.00 -5.48
C THR A 151 -10.44 -7.67 -4.89
N ALA A 152 -9.57 -6.95 -4.18
CA ALA A 152 -9.84 -5.63 -3.66
C ALA A 152 -10.12 -4.63 -4.80
N LYS A 153 -11.02 -3.67 -4.56
CA LYS A 153 -11.35 -2.63 -5.55
C LYS A 153 -10.12 -1.76 -5.86
N TYR A 154 -9.34 -1.43 -4.82
CA TYR A 154 -8.08 -0.71 -4.93
C TYR A 154 -6.94 -1.58 -4.39
N LYS A 155 -6.22 -2.21 -5.31
CA LYS A 155 -5.13 -3.15 -4.98
C LYS A 155 -3.80 -2.43 -4.76
N LEU A 156 -2.95 -3.03 -3.93
CA LEU A 156 -1.56 -2.61 -3.81
C LEU A 156 -0.76 -3.16 -4.99
N SER A 157 -0.30 -2.27 -5.87
CA SER A 157 0.29 -2.67 -7.15
C SER A 157 1.69 -3.28 -7.02
N ARG A 158 2.46 -2.87 -6.01
CA ARG A 158 3.83 -3.33 -5.76
C ARG A 158 4.13 -3.41 -4.26
N ASN A 159 5.25 -4.06 -3.94
CA ASN A 159 5.83 -4.03 -2.59
C ASN A 159 6.18 -2.60 -2.19
N TYR A 160 6.20 -2.33 -0.90
CA TYR A 160 6.47 -1.00 -0.36
C TYR A 160 7.11 -1.09 1.02
N THR A 161 7.65 0.04 1.47
CA THR A 161 7.94 0.27 2.89
C THR A 161 7.24 1.56 3.31
N THR A 162 6.60 1.54 4.47
CA THR A 162 5.90 2.73 4.99
C THR A 162 6.87 3.87 5.26
N ALA A 163 8.10 3.56 5.70
CA ALA A 163 9.16 4.56 5.88
C ALA A 163 9.52 5.29 4.58
N ASN A 164 9.56 4.60 3.43
CA ASN A 164 9.83 5.25 2.15
C ASN A 164 8.65 6.10 1.68
N LEU A 165 7.41 5.65 1.91
CA LEU A 165 6.20 6.42 1.62
C LEU A 165 6.18 7.70 2.46
N GLU A 166 6.42 7.60 3.76
CA GLU A 166 6.52 8.75 4.66
C GLU A 166 7.63 9.72 4.23
N THR A 167 8.83 9.19 3.99
CA THR A 167 9.98 10.02 3.57
C THR A 167 9.70 10.73 2.26
N ALA A 168 9.13 10.02 1.28
CA ALA A 168 8.81 10.61 -0.02
C ALA A 168 7.75 11.71 0.09
N LEU A 169 6.70 11.50 0.90
CA LEU A 169 5.67 12.52 1.10
C LEU A 169 6.21 13.72 1.88
N ASN A 170 7.04 13.52 2.91
CA ASN A 170 7.68 14.62 3.65
C ASN A 170 8.61 15.45 2.74
N VAL A 171 9.38 14.80 1.84
CA VAL A 171 10.18 15.51 0.83
C VAL A 171 9.28 16.35 -0.09
N TYR A 172 8.15 15.80 -0.51
CA TYR A 172 7.18 16.51 -1.36
C TYR A 172 6.58 17.72 -0.64
N ASP A 173 6.13 17.57 0.60
CA ASP A 173 5.51 18.65 1.38
C ASP A 173 6.51 19.80 1.61
N ILE A 174 7.76 19.50 1.98
CA ILE A 174 8.82 20.52 2.10
C ILE A 174 9.12 21.17 0.76
N TRP A 175 9.18 20.39 -0.32
CA TRP A 175 9.43 20.93 -1.66
C TRP A 175 8.32 21.87 -2.13
N VAL A 176 7.05 21.55 -1.88
CA VAL A 176 5.91 22.43 -2.19
C VAL A 176 6.00 23.72 -1.38
N ALA A 177 6.20 23.62 -0.07
CA ALA A 177 6.34 24.79 0.81
C ALA A 177 7.54 25.67 0.41
N ASN A 178 8.65 25.04 0.02
CA ASN A 178 9.83 25.75 -0.46
C ASN A 178 9.60 26.43 -1.81
N SER A 179 8.86 25.79 -2.72
CA SER A 179 8.56 26.33 -4.05
C SER A 179 7.66 27.57 -3.98
N ALA A 180 6.88 27.72 -2.90
CA ALA A 180 6.07 28.91 -2.65
C ALA A 180 6.88 30.13 -2.18
N LYS A 181 8.14 29.94 -1.74
CA LYS A 181 9.02 31.04 -1.28
C LYS A 181 9.66 31.79 -2.45
N PRO A 182 10.02 33.09 -2.27
CA PRO A 182 10.85 33.81 -3.23
C PRO A 182 12.15 33.06 -3.52
N LYS A 183 12.64 33.11 -4.77
CA LYS A 183 13.84 32.36 -5.21
C LYS A 183 15.07 32.58 -4.32
N THR A 184 15.20 33.75 -3.70
CA THR A 184 16.28 34.12 -2.79
C THR A 184 16.23 33.39 -1.45
N GLU A 185 15.04 32.95 -1.02
CA GLU A 185 14.78 32.24 0.24
C GLU A 185 14.60 30.74 0.06
N GLN A 186 14.67 30.26 -1.19
CA GLN A 186 14.51 28.84 -1.48
C GLN A 186 15.71 28.04 -0.97
N THR A 187 15.39 27.07 -0.13
CA THR A 187 16.31 26.07 0.38
C THR A 187 16.76 25.15 -0.77
N LYS A 188 18.06 24.83 -0.81
CA LYS A 188 18.63 23.92 -1.81
C LYS A 188 18.21 22.49 -1.51
N GLN A 189 18.15 21.65 -2.55
CA GLN A 189 17.73 20.25 -2.38
C GLN A 189 18.58 19.48 -1.35
N TRP A 190 19.89 19.73 -1.30
CA TRP A 190 20.74 19.04 -0.33
C TRP A 190 20.43 19.46 1.12
N GLU A 191 19.97 20.69 1.35
CA GLU A 191 19.57 21.20 2.67
C GLU A 191 18.27 20.54 3.14
N ILE A 192 17.31 20.32 2.23
CA ILE A 192 16.12 19.47 2.49
C ILE A 192 16.56 18.05 2.91
N GLY A 193 17.59 17.52 2.24
CA GLY A 193 18.16 16.21 2.59
C GLY A 193 18.80 16.17 3.98
N VAL A 194 19.37 17.29 4.44
CA VAL A 194 19.88 17.44 5.81
C VAL A 194 18.73 17.51 6.81
N GLU A 195 17.73 18.34 6.55
CA GLU A 195 16.55 18.54 7.42
C GLU A 195 15.84 17.21 7.69
N LEU A 196 15.60 16.42 6.63
CA LEU A 196 14.95 15.10 6.71
C LEU A 196 15.88 13.96 7.11
N LYS A 197 17.15 14.25 7.41
CA LYS A 197 18.14 13.28 7.87
C LYS A 197 18.33 12.07 6.94
N LEU A 198 18.27 12.29 5.61
CA LEU A 198 18.21 11.21 4.61
C LEU A 198 19.45 10.31 4.56
N ASN A 199 20.62 10.85 4.89
CA ASN A 199 21.87 10.08 4.97
C ASN A 199 22.82 10.71 6.00
N LYS A 200 23.02 10.04 7.14
CA LYS A 200 23.82 10.56 8.26
C LYS A 200 25.27 10.87 7.90
N LEU A 201 25.91 10.03 7.08
CA LEU A 201 27.31 10.23 6.67
C LEU A 201 27.41 11.44 5.75
N ALA A 202 26.56 11.51 4.72
CA ALA A 202 26.52 12.64 3.81
C ALA A 202 26.19 13.96 4.52
N ILE A 203 25.39 13.93 5.59
CA ILE A 203 25.09 15.13 6.38
C ILE A 203 26.33 15.67 7.07
N LYS A 204 27.13 14.80 7.69
CA LYS A 204 28.39 15.20 8.33
C LYS A 204 29.32 15.83 7.30
N ASP A 205 29.49 15.16 6.16
CA ASP A 205 30.47 15.55 5.15
C ASP A 205 30.00 16.73 4.28
N ALA A 206 28.70 17.04 4.24
CA ALA A 206 28.15 18.24 3.61
C ALA A 206 28.67 19.55 4.22
N TYR A 207 29.19 19.49 5.45
CA TYR A 207 29.82 20.59 6.19
C TYR A 207 31.34 20.41 6.37
N SER A 208 31.95 19.42 5.71
CA SER A 208 33.40 19.18 5.79
C SER A 208 34.23 20.43 5.43
N GLY A 209 35.42 20.57 6.02
CA GLY A 209 36.39 21.60 5.61
C GLY A 209 36.90 21.35 4.18
N LEU A 210 36.91 20.09 3.73
CA LEU A 210 37.39 19.69 2.42
C LEU A 210 36.34 19.95 1.33
N LYS A 211 36.74 20.70 0.30
CA LYS A 211 35.85 21.12 -0.80
C LYS A 211 35.23 19.93 -1.55
N GLN A 212 36.01 18.87 -1.76
CA GLN A 212 35.57 17.66 -2.47
C GLN A 212 34.49 16.92 -1.70
N ASP A 213 34.72 16.63 -0.42
CA ASP A 213 33.75 15.94 0.45
C ASP A 213 32.40 16.66 0.51
N ARG A 214 32.45 18.00 0.66
CA ARG A 214 31.23 18.82 0.63
C ARG A 214 30.48 18.67 -0.68
N ALA A 215 31.17 18.74 -1.81
CA ALA A 215 30.54 18.66 -3.12
C ALA A 215 29.89 17.29 -3.34
N VAL A 216 30.61 16.20 -3.07
CA VAL A 216 30.11 14.82 -3.19
C VAL A 216 28.88 14.61 -2.31
N SER A 217 28.96 15.04 -1.05
CA SER A 217 27.90 14.80 -0.06
C SER A 217 26.64 15.61 -0.34
N ARG A 218 26.79 16.87 -0.74
CA ARG A 218 25.65 17.71 -1.16
C ARG A 218 24.99 17.18 -2.41
N ASN A 219 25.78 16.70 -3.39
CA ASN A 219 25.25 16.07 -4.60
C ASN A 219 24.47 14.79 -4.27
N LEU A 220 24.98 13.95 -3.36
CA LEU A 220 24.29 12.75 -2.91
C LEU A 220 22.96 13.07 -2.23
N LEU A 221 22.94 14.03 -1.29
CA LEU A 221 21.71 14.46 -0.62
C LEU A 221 20.70 15.05 -1.61
N GLY A 222 21.15 15.90 -2.53
CA GLY A 222 20.30 16.45 -3.60
C GLY A 222 19.72 15.35 -4.50
N ALA A 223 20.53 14.35 -4.87
CA ALA A 223 20.07 13.21 -5.66
C ALA A 223 19.03 12.35 -4.91
N LEU A 224 19.20 12.14 -3.59
CA LEU A 224 18.22 11.45 -2.76
C LEU A 224 16.90 12.20 -2.68
N VAL A 225 16.95 13.52 -2.46
CA VAL A 225 15.76 14.38 -2.48
C VAL A 225 15.05 14.31 -3.83
N LYS A 226 15.78 14.45 -4.94
CA LYS A 226 15.21 14.34 -6.30
C LYS A 226 14.53 12.99 -6.52
N ARG A 227 15.14 11.89 -6.08
CA ARG A 227 14.57 10.55 -6.17
C ARG A 227 13.25 10.45 -5.40
N TYR A 228 13.22 10.86 -4.13
CA TYR A 228 12.03 10.81 -3.29
C TYR A 228 10.92 11.75 -3.80
N LEU A 229 11.28 12.94 -4.28
CA LEU A 229 10.35 13.88 -4.90
C LEU A 229 9.69 13.28 -6.15
N THR A 230 10.49 12.73 -7.07
CA THR A 230 9.99 12.08 -8.29
C THR A 230 9.07 10.91 -7.94
N GLN A 231 9.46 10.13 -6.93
CA GLN A 231 8.66 9.01 -6.41
C GLN A 231 7.32 9.49 -5.85
N ALA A 232 7.31 10.57 -5.07
CA ALA A 232 6.09 11.13 -4.51
C ALA A 232 5.15 11.67 -5.60
N GLN A 233 5.67 12.48 -6.53
CA GLN A 233 4.91 13.04 -7.64
C GLN A 233 4.25 11.96 -8.50
N LYS A 234 5.00 10.90 -8.84
CA LYS A 234 4.46 9.74 -9.58
C LYS A 234 3.35 9.04 -8.80
N THR A 235 3.56 8.78 -7.52
CA THR A 235 2.54 8.15 -6.66
C THR A 235 1.30 9.03 -6.54
N ILE A 236 1.44 10.35 -6.37
CA ILE A 236 0.31 11.28 -6.29
C ILE A 236 -0.50 11.23 -7.59
N LYS A 237 0.17 11.25 -8.74
CA LYS A 237 -0.51 11.24 -10.04
C LYS A 237 -1.22 9.91 -10.31
N SER A 238 -0.58 8.78 -9.98
CA SER A 238 -1.13 7.45 -10.25
C SER A 238 -2.37 7.11 -9.42
N LEU A 239 -2.61 7.83 -8.32
CA LEU A 239 -3.82 7.65 -7.51
C LEU A 239 -5.11 7.96 -8.29
N GLU A 240 -5.03 8.85 -9.28
CA GLU A 240 -6.15 9.18 -10.18
C GLU A 240 -6.64 7.96 -10.96
N GLU A 241 -5.71 7.05 -11.25
CA GLU A 241 -5.96 5.78 -11.95
C GLU A 241 -6.23 4.62 -10.96
N GLY A 242 -6.30 4.92 -9.66
CA GLY A 242 -6.45 3.91 -8.61
C GLY A 242 -5.22 3.02 -8.43
N VAL A 243 -4.03 3.49 -8.80
CA VAL A 243 -2.78 2.72 -8.73
C VAL A 243 -1.90 3.24 -7.61
N PHE A 244 -1.58 2.39 -6.63
CA PHE A 244 -0.62 2.71 -5.58
C PHE A 244 -0.02 1.45 -4.93
N PRO A 245 1.24 1.49 -4.47
CA PRO A 245 2.24 2.53 -4.70
C PRO A 245 3.02 2.29 -6.01
N VAL A 246 3.44 3.35 -6.69
CA VAL A 246 4.20 3.24 -7.95
C VAL A 246 5.70 3.18 -7.67
N ILE A 247 6.27 2.02 -7.38
CA ILE A 247 7.73 1.94 -7.20
C ILE A 247 8.41 1.72 -8.56
N LYS A 248 9.35 2.63 -8.85
CA LYS A 248 10.32 2.71 -9.95
C LYS A 248 10.29 1.59 -10.99
#